data_AF-A0A0D0ND07-F1
#
_entry.id   AF-A0A0D0ND07-F1
#
_cell.length_a   1.000
_cell.length_b   1.000
_cell.length_c   1.000
_cell.angle_alpha   90.00
_cell.angle_beta   90.00
_cell.angle_gamma   90.00
#
_symmetry.space_group_name_H-M   'P 1'
#
loop_
_entity.id
_entity.type
_entity.pdbx_description
1 polymer ?
#
loop_
_entity_poly.entity_id
_entity_poly.type
_entity_poly.pdbx_seq_one_letter_code
_entity_poly.pdbx_strand_id
1 'polypeptide(L)'
;MPPYAQSLMASGLKIDWAKMPTYNTIMSVAAGAGLLLVVALGRQLLTRGRIATPDGWALAFGALGFTLVVTGLHMTLTWPLAGQGFPFDNIIFGEPALAFGVFLLSASFYLWKRAAEFAVEDGIERTSRVALPISVFVFGMGLACFGIAAAGWKYTLFAAPPEEPISGEFANYPWLEASFMSGLYVLVGIGALLFPFALRTPRTWMSPTIGVVWGLAGLAFLIFGGLNYFTHIGLIVNTM
;
A
#
# COMPACT_ATOMS: atom_id res chain seq x y z
N MET A 1 13.26 -30.72 -5.41
CA MET A 1 11.89 -30.17 -5.38
C MET A 1 11.02 -31.12 -4.58
N PRO A 2 10.17 -30.65 -3.67
CA PRO A 2 9.30 -31.52 -2.89
C PRO A 2 8.18 -32.13 -3.77
N PRO A 3 7.68 -33.34 -3.44
CA PRO A 3 6.81 -34.12 -4.33
C PRO A 3 5.46 -33.47 -4.67
N TYR A 4 4.95 -32.58 -3.82
CA TYR A 4 3.69 -31.87 -4.06
C TYR A 4 3.79 -30.78 -5.14
N ALA A 5 5.00 -30.31 -5.47
CA ALA A 5 5.20 -29.32 -6.53
C ALA A 5 5.14 -29.96 -7.93
N GLN A 6 5.38 -31.26 -8.05
CA GLN A 6 5.36 -31.97 -9.34
C GLN A 6 3.95 -32.37 -9.81
N SER A 7 2.99 -32.53 -8.91
CA SER A 7 1.61 -32.91 -9.29
C SER A 7 0.79 -31.75 -9.85
N LEU A 8 1.15 -30.50 -9.56
CA LEU A 8 0.47 -29.31 -10.06
C LEU A 8 0.90 -28.91 -11.48
N MET A 9 2.12 -29.26 -11.90
CA MET A 9 2.60 -28.95 -13.26
C MET A 9 2.07 -29.91 -14.35
N ALA A 10 1.57 -31.09 -13.97
CA ALA A 10 1.13 -32.12 -14.92
C ALA A 10 -0.34 -31.98 -15.37
N SER A 11 -1.12 -31.12 -14.71
CA SER A 11 -2.47 -30.74 -15.12
C SER A 11 -2.56 -29.22 -14.95
N GLY A 12 -2.62 -28.46 -16.05
CA GLY A 12 -2.61 -27.00 -16.03
C GLY A 12 -3.43 -26.42 -14.87
N LEU A 13 -2.83 -25.47 -14.14
CA LEU A 13 -3.37 -24.94 -12.90
C LEU A 13 -4.83 -24.49 -13.11
N LYS A 14 -5.79 -25.22 -12.54
CA LYS A 14 -7.20 -24.84 -12.54
C LYS A 14 -7.55 -24.22 -11.20
N ILE A 15 -7.91 -22.94 -11.22
CA ILE A 15 -8.24 -22.16 -10.03
C ILE A 15 -9.75 -22.07 -9.87
N ASP A 16 -10.28 -22.44 -8.70
CA ASP A 16 -11.66 -22.15 -8.32
C ASP A 16 -11.79 -20.67 -7.92
N TRP A 17 -11.97 -19.81 -8.92
CA TRP A 17 -12.07 -18.35 -8.75
C TRP A 17 -13.25 -17.93 -7.85
N ALA A 18 -14.28 -18.76 -7.69
CA ALA A 18 -15.37 -18.49 -6.76
C ALA A 18 -14.91 -18.54 -5.28
N LYS A 19 -13.76 -19.18 -5.01
CA LYS A 19 -13.16 -19.30 -3.67
C LYS A 19 -11.84 -18.51 -3.53
N MET A 20 -11.49 -17.67 -4.51
CA MET A 20 -10.30 -16.81 -4.46
C MET A 20 -10.59 -15.32 -4.78
N PRO A 21 -11.51 -14.66 -4.07
CA PRO A 21 -11.68 -13.23 -4.25
C PRO A 21 -10.43 -12.47 -3.77
N THR A 22 -9.86 -11.63 -4.64
CA THR A 22 -8.71 -10.76 -4.35
C THR A 22 -9.01 -9.32 -4.77
N TYR A 23 -8.48 -8.36 -4.01
CA TYR A 23 -8.67 -6.92 -4.28
C TYR A 23 -7.35 -6.19 -4.56
N ASN A 24 -6.25 -6.93 -4.69
CA ASN A 24 -4.88 -6.41 -4.76
C ASN A 24 -4.70 -5.39 -5.92
N THR A 25 -5.44 -5.53 -7.02
CA THR A 25 -5.43 -4.59 -8.16
C THR A 25 -5.84 -3.17 -7.74
N ILE A 26 -7.09 -3.00 -7.30
CA ILE A 26 -7.63 -1.70 -6.88
C ILE A 26 -6.95 -1.17 -5.61
N MET A 27 -6.58 -2.08 -4.69
CA MET A 27 -5.83 -1.71 -3.49
C MET A 27 -4.48 -1.11 -3.83
N SER A 28 -3.71 -1.72 -4.75
CA SER A 28 -2.40 -1.22 -5.16
C SER A 28 -2.52 0.16 -5.82
N VAL A 29 -3.50 0.35 -6.71
CA VAL A 29 -3.77 1.66 -7.32
C VAL A 29 -4.12 2.71 -6.26
N ALA A 30 -5.02 2.38 -5.33
CA ALA A 30 -5.45 3.31 -4.29
C ALA A 30 -4.35 3.64 -3.29
N ALA A 31 -3.55 2.65 -2.89
CA ALA A 31 -2.39 2.83 -2.01
C ALA A 31 -1.32 3.69 -2.69
N GLY A 32 -1.02 3.42 -3.97
CA GLY A 32 -0.06 4.19 -4.75
C GLY A 32 -0.46 5.67 -4.89
N ALA A 33 -1.71 5.92 -5.28
CA ALA A 33 -2.27 7.28 -5.36
C ALA A 33 -2.27 7.96 -3.98
N GLY A 34 -2.65 7.24 -2.93
CA GLY A 34 -2.66 7.75 -1.55
C GLY A 34 -1.28 8.21 -1.09
N LEU A 35 -0.23 7.40 -1.31
CA LEU A 35 1.15 7.76 -0.95
C LEU A 35 1.61 9.01 -1.71
N LEU A 36 1.36 9.06 -3.02
CA LEU A 36 1.73 10.23 -3.84
C LEU A 36 1.03 11.51 -3.37
N LEU A 37 -0.25 11.43 -3.01
CA LEU A 37 -1.01 12.57 -2.50
C LEU A 37 -0.54 12.99 -1.10
N VAL A 38 -0.18 12.06 -0.21
CA VAL A 38 0.42 12.38 1.09
C VAL A 38 1.75 13.13 0.89
N VAL A 39 2.58 12.68 -0.04
CA VAL A 39 3.85 13.36 -0.40
C VAL A 39 3.57 14.76 -0.96
N ALA A 40 2.60 14.88 -1.86
CA ALA A 40 2.24 16.17 -2.47
C ALA A 40 1.71 17.16 -1.42
N LEU A 41 0.85 16.70 -0.50
CA LEU A 41 0.34 17.50 0.60
C LEU A 41 1.45 17.92 1.57
N GLY A 42 2.33 16.98 1.96
CA GLY A 42 3.49 17.26 2.80
C GLY A 42 4.41 18.31 2.15
N ARG A 43 4.69 18.18 0.85
CA ARG A 43 5.46 19.18 0.09
C ARG A 43 4.76 20.54 0.08
N GLN A 44 3.45 20.58 -0.10
CA GLN A 44 2.69 21.83 -0.08
C GLN A 44 2.79 22.53 1.28
N LEU A 45 2.62 21.78 2.37
CA LEU A 45 2.79 22.29 3.74
C LEU A 45 4.22 22.80 3.99
N LEU A 46 5.24 22.06 3.58
CA LEU A 46 6.64 22.42 3.78
C LEU A 46 7.06 23.68 3.02
N THR A 47 6.57 23.83 1.79
CA THR A 47 6.99 24.91 0.88
C THR A 47 6.13 26.16 1.00
N ARG A 48 4.82 26.02 1.27
CA ARG A 48 3.87 27.13 1.30
C ARG A 48 3.34 27.45 2.69
N GLY A 49 3.52 26.57 3.68
CA GLY A 49 2.96 26.73 5.03
C GLY A 49 1.44 26.63 5.12
N ARG A 50 0.74 26.34 4.00
CA ARG A 50 -0.73 26.31 3.93
C ARG A 50 -1.22 25.29 2.91
N ILE A 51 -2.44 24.81 3.12
CA ILE A 51 -3.12 23.88 2.21
C ILE A 51 -4.01 24.69 1.27
N ALA A 52 -3.73 24.63 -0.03
CA ALA A 52 -4.66 25.15 -1.02
C ALA A 52 -5.79 24.13 -1.24
N THR A 53 -7.03 24.62 -1.35
CA THR A 53 -8.23 23.81 -1.63
C THR A 53 -8.35 22.56 -0.73
N PRO A 54 -8.52 22.71 0.60
CA PRO A 54 -8.66 21.59 1.53
C PRO A 54 -9.76 20.59 1.12
N ASP A 55 -10.83 21.08 0.49
CA ASP A 55 -11.94 20.24 0.02
C ASP A 55 -11.50 19.23 -1.06
N GLY A 56 -10.58 19.61 -1.95
CA GLY A 56 -10.05 18.71 -2.98
C GLY A 56 -9.22 17.57 -2.37
N TRP A 57 -8.43 17.89 -1.34
CA TRP A 57 -7.69 16.88 -0.57
C TRP A 57 -8.61 15.97 0.22
N ALA A 58 -9.63 16.55 0.86
CA ALA A 58 -10.62 15.78 1.61
C ALA A 58 -11.38 14.80 0.70
N LEU A 59 -11.80 15.25 -0.48
CA LEU A 59 -12.44 14.39 -1.47
C LEU A 59 -11.52 13.24 -1.91
N ALA A 60 -10.27 13.55 -2.27
CA ALA A 60 -9.32 12.54 -2.75
C ALA A 60 -8.98 11.50 -1.68
N PHE A 61 -8.61 11.94 -0.46
CA PHE A 61 -8.33 11.03 0.64
C PHE A 61 -9.56 10.27 1.12
N GLY A 62 -10.75 10.88 1.02
CA GLY A 62 -12.02 10.24 1.35
C GLY A 62 -12.30 9.06 0.43
N ALA A 63 -12.22 9.28 -0.88
CA ALA A 63 -12.44 8.23 -1.88
C ALA A 63 -11.41 7.09 -1.76
N LEU A 64 -10.11 7.43 -1.75
CA LEU A 64 -9.04 6.43 -1.66
C LEU A 64 -9.07 5.67 -0.32
N GLY A 65 -9.28 6.40 0.77
CA GLY A 65 -9.40 5.83 2.10
C GLY A 65 -10.58 4.89 2.21
N PHE A 66 -11.74 5.26 1.67
CA PHE A 66 -12.93 4.40 1.67
C PHE A 66 -12.68 3.10 0.89
N THR A 67 -12.10 3.18 -0.31
CA THR A 67 -11.75 2.01 -1.11
C THR A 67 -10.84 1.05 -0.34
N LEU A 68 -9.77 1.57 0.27
CA LEU A 68 -8.81 0.78 1.04
C LEU A 68 -9.40 0.20 2.33
N VAL A 69 -10.23 0.95 3.05
CA VAL A 69 -10.91 0.45 4.26
C VAL A 69 -11.87 -0.66 3.90
N VAL A 70 -12.74 -0.49 2.90
CA VAL A 70 -13.74 -1.51 2.56
C VAL A 70 -13.08 -2.80 2.10
N THR A 71 -12.12 -2.70 1.18
CA THR A 71 -11.42 -3.88 0.66
C THR A 71 -10.50 -4.52 1.72
N GLY A 72 -9.76 -3.70 2.47
CA GLY A 72 -8.84 -4.16 3.51
C GLY A 72 -9.56 -4.77 4.70
N LEU A 73 -10.69 -4.20 5.12
CA LEU A 73 -11.51 -4.75 6.19
C LEU A 73 -12.09 -6.11 5.79
N HIS A 74 -12.59 -6.26 4.56
CA HIS A 74 -13.10 -7.54 4.09
C HIS A 74 -12.00 -8.60 4.08
N MET A 75 -10.81 -8.29 3.55
CA MET A 75 -9.67 -9.20 3.62
C MET A 75 -9.26 -9.50 5.06
N THR A 76 -9.23 -8.52 5.96
CA THR A 76 -8.77 -8.75 7.34
C THR A 76 -9.76 -9.60 8.15
N LEU A 77 -11.07 -9.40 7.98
CA LEU A 77 -12.09 -10.10 8.76
C LEU A 77 -12.48 -11.46 8.20
N THR A 78 -12.22 -11.73 6.93
CA THR A 78 -12.58 -12.99 6.27
C THR A 78 -11.31 -13.79 6.01
N TRP A 79 -10.85 -14.53 7.02
CA TRP A 79 -9.59 -15.26 6.95
C TRP A 79 -9.76 -16.78 6.84
N PRO A 80 -9.07 -17.47 5.90
CA PRO A 80 -8.31 -16.90 4.77
C PRO A 80 -9.26 -16.63 3.59
N LEU A 81 -9.22 -15.42 3.01
CA LEU A 81 -10.16 -15.02 1.96
C LEU A 81 -9.86 -15.78 0.65
N ALA A 82 -8.56 -15.95 0.34
CA ALA A 82 -8.06 -16.74 -0.78
C ALA A 82 -7.40 -18.05 -0.28
N GLY A 83 -8.13 -18.80 0.54
CA GLY A 83 -7.62 -19.95 1.30
C GLY A 83 -7.01 -21.11 0.50
N GLN A 84 -7.23 -21.18 -0.82
CA GLN A 84 -6.71 -22.26 -1.66
C GLN A 84 -5.39 -21.94 -2.38
N GLY A 85 -4.85 -20.71 -2.28
CA GLY A 85 -3.61 -20.34 -2.97
C GLY A 85 -2.73 -19.36 -2.21
N PHE A 86 -3.32 -18.35 -1.55
CA PHE A 86 -2.58 -17.24 -0.96
C PHE A 86 -3.15 -16.83 0.41
N PRO A 87 -3.14 -17.73 1.42
CA PRO A 87 -3.76 -17.47 2.72
C PRO A 87 -3.11 -16.32 3.50
N PHE A 88 -1.89 -15.90 3.11
CA PHE A 88 -1.15 -14.81 3.72
C PHE A 88 -1.48 -13.42 3.14
N ASP A 89 -2.22 -13.34 2.03
CA ASP A 89 -2.58 -12.07 1.38
C ASP A 89 -3.37 -11.14 2.30
N ASN A 90 -4.13 -11.72 3.23
CA ASN A 90 -4.84 -10.98 4.26
C ASN A 90 -3.86 -10.16 5.13
N ILE A 91 -2.70 -10.73 5.50
CA ILE A 91 -1.65 -10.02 6.27
C ILE A 91 -0.91 -9.04 5.38
N ILE A 92 -0.52 -9.48 4.19
CA ILE A 92 0.42 -8.70 3.37
C ILE A 92 -0.29 -7.49 2.74
N PHE A 93 -1.50 -7.68 2.23
CA PHE A 93 -2.25 -6.64 1.53
C PHE A 93 -3.41 -6.10 2.38
N GLY A 94 -4.19 -6.98 3.00
CA GLY A 94 -5.39 -6.63 3.76
C GLY A 94 -5.13 -5.67 4.92
N GLU A 95 -4.30 -6.06 5.87
CA GLU A 95 -4.02 -5.27 7.08
C GLU A 95 -3.34 -3.92 6.78
N PRO A 96 -2.30 -3.83 5.91
CA PRO A 96 -1.69 -2.55 5.56
C PRO A 96 -2.63 -1.64 4.79
N ALA A 97 -3.43 -2.18 3.85
CA ALA A 97 -4.43 -1.41 3.13
C ALA A 97 -5.48 -0.84 4.09
N LEU A 98 -5.99 -1.64 5.03
CA LEU A 98 -6.95 -1.19 6.04
C LEU A 98 -6.37 -0.05 6.87
N ALA A 99 -5.16 -0.23 7.42
CA ALA A 99 -4.52 0.79 8.25
C ALA A 99 -4.29 2.09 7.47
N PHE A 100 -3.75 2.00 6.24
CA PHE A 100 -3.51 3.16 5.40
C PHE A 100 -4.82 3.85 5.01
N GLY A 101 -5.86 3.08 4.68
CA GLY A 101 -7.19 3.60 4.39
C GLY A 101 -7.77 4.39 5.56
N VAL A 102 -7.64 3.88 6.80
CA VAL A 102 -8.08 4.58 8.01
C VAL A 102 -7.32 5.90 8.19
N PHE A 103 -6.02 5.94 7.90
CA PHE A 103 -5.24 7.18 7.95
C PHE A 103 -5.75 8.21 6.93
N LEU A 104 -6.01 7.79 5.70
CA LEU A 104 -6.55 8.68 4.66
C LEU A 104 -7.95 9.17 5.01
N LEU A 105 -8.86 8.31 5.48
CA LEU A 105 -10.19 8.73 5.92
C LEU A 105 -10.14 9.71 7.09
N SER A 106 -9.25 9.46 8.06
CA SER A 106 -9.06 10.37 9.19
C SER A 106 -8.54 11.73 8.74
N ALA A 107 -7.58 11.76 7.81
CA ALA A 107 -7.08 12.98 7.20
C ALA A 107 -8.16 13.70 6.39
N SER A 108 -8.96 12.96 5.61
CA SER A 108 -10.10 13.50 4.85
C SER A 108 -11.10 14.21 5.75
N PHE A 109 -11.56 13.53 6.80
CA PHE A 109 -12.51 14.08 7.76
C PHE A 109 -11.94 15.32 8.47
N TYR A 110 -10.67 15.28 8.87
CA TYR A 110 -10.00 16.40 9.49
C TYR A 110 -9.90 17.62 8.56
N LEU A 111 -9.46 17.42 7.31
CA LEU A 111 -9.34 18.48 6.32
C LEU A 111 -10.69 19.10 5.98
N TRP A 112 -11.73 18.28 5.81
CA TRP A 112 -13.09 18.76 5.58
C TRP A 112 -13.59 19.60 6.75
N LYS A 113 -13.43 19.11 7.99
CA LYS A 113 -13.94 19.80 9.17
C LYS A 113 -13.19 21.08 9.50
N ARG A 114 -11.90 21.17 9.13
CA ARG A 114 -10.98 22.25 9.50
C ARG A 114 -10.55 23.12 8.32
N ALA A 115 -11.23 23.02 7.18
CA ALA A 115 -10.85 23.69 5.93
C ALA A 115 -10.57 25.19 6.10
N ALA A 116 -11.44 25.91 6.81
CA ALA A 116 -11.30 27.35 7.04
C ALA A 116 -10.04 27.74 7.84
N GLU A 117 -9.57 26.86 8.72
CA GLU A 117 -8.45 27.13 9.61
C GLU A 117 -7.10 27.05 8.88
N PHE A 118 -7.04 26.30 7.78
CA PHE A 118 -5.85 26.23 6.91
C PHE A 118 -5.61 27.47 6.04
N ALA A 119 -6.52 28.44 6.07
CA ALA A 119 -6.35 29.72 5.38
C ALA A 119 -5.61 30.76 6.23
N VAL A 120 -5.52 30.58 7.55
CA VAL A 120 -5.12 31.63 8.50
C VAL A 120 -3.89 31.24 9.34
N GLU A 121 -3.74 29.96 9.69
CA GLU A 121 -2.65 29.48 10.56
C GLU A 121 -1.48 28.85 9.77
N ASP A 122 -0.30 28.73 10.41
CA ASP A 122 0.79 27.91 9.88
C ASP A 122 0.36 26.43 9.88
N GLY A 123 -0.01 25.96 8.69
CA GLY A 123 -0.51 24.61 8.47
C GLY A 123 0.50 23.53 8.83
N ILE A 124 1.81 23.81 8.83
CA ILE A 124 2.80 22.78 9.13
C ILE A 124 2.83 22.42 10.62
N GLU A 125 2.85 23.43 11.50
CA GLU A 125 2.95 23.25 12.94
C GLU A 125 1.68 22.59 13.47
N ARG A 126 0.54 23.09 13.01
CA ARG A 126 -0.79 22.54 13.32
C ARG A 126 -0.92 21.09 12.87
N THR A 127 -0.65 20.80 11.59
CA THR A 127 -0.75 19.43 11.06
C THR A 127 0.18 18.50 11.80
N SER A 128 1.39 18.96 12.13
CA SER A 128 2.35 18.15 12.89
C SER A 128 1.86 17.80 14.28
N ARG A 129 1.29 18.77 15.01
CA ARG A 129 0.71 18.54 16.35
C ARG A 129 -0.46 17.57 16.31
N VAL A 130 -1.35 17.71 15.32
CA VAL A 130 -2.53 16.85 15.19
C VAL A 130 -2.17 15.44 14.75
N ALA A 131 -1.17 15.28 13.87
CA ALA A 131 -0.73 13.97 13.40
C ALA A 131 0.19 13.24 14.40
N LEU A 132 0.76 13.93 15.39
CA LEU A 132 1.73 13.34 16.30
C LEU A 132 1.20 12.13 17.09
N PRO A 133 -0.02 12.12 17.66
CA PRO A 133 -0.52 10.94 18.38
C PRO A 133 -0.69 9.71 17.49
N ILE A 134 -1.23 9.89 16.27
CA ILE A 134 -1.43 8.77 15.33
C ILE A 134 -0.10 8.26 14.73
N SER A 135 0.97 9.07 14.79
CA SER A 135 2.29 8.69 14.29
C SER A 135 2.90 7.47 15.00
N VAL A 136 2.47 7.15 16.22
CA VAL A 136 2.85 5.91 16.91
C VAL A 136 2.33 4.69 16.16
N PHE A 137 1.09 4.73 15.69
CA PHE A 137 0.52 3.65 14.91
C PHE A 137 1.15 3.58 13.51
N VAL A 138 1.42 4.73 12.88
CA VAL A 138 2.20 4.78 11.63
C VAL A 138 3.56 4.12 11.79
N PHE A 139 4.28 4.40 12.88
CA PHE A 139 5.57 3.77 13.19
C PHE A 139 5.45 2.25 13.36
N GLY A 140 4.43 1.78 14.08
CA GLY A 140 4.14 0.35 14.23
C GLY A 140 3.88 -0.35 12.89
N MET A 141 3.09 0.27 12.01
CA MET A 141 2.88 -0.24 10.65
C MET A 141 4.16 -0.20 9.82
N GLY A 142 5.06 0.75 10.07
CA GLY A 142 6.41 0.76 9.49
C GLY A 142 7.20 -0.48 9.85
N LEU A 143 7.20 -0.89 11.13
CA LEU A 143 7.82 -2.14 11.58
C LEU A 143 7.16 -3.37 10.92
N ALA A 144 5.82 -3.37 10.79
CA ALA A 144 5.11 -4.43 10.09
C ALA A 144 5.54 -4.55 8.62
N CYS A 145 5.77 -3.43 7.92
CA CYS A 145 6.29 -3.45 6.55
C CYS A 145 7.67 -4.13 6.45
N PHE A 146 8.57 -3.90 7.41
CA PHE A 146 9.84 -4.62 7.48
C PHE A 146 9.65 -6.12 7.74
N GLY A 147 8.68 -6.49 8.60
CA GLY A 147 8.30 -7.88 8.83
C GLY A 147 7.81 -8.57 7.56
N ILE A 148 6.92 -7.91 6.80
CA ILE A 148 6.41 -8.38 5.50
C ILE A 148 7.57 -8.54 4.51
N ALA A 149 8.45 -7.55 4.40
CA ALA A 149 9.59 -7.61 3.49
C ALA A 149 10.53 -8.78 3.82
N ALA A 150 10.83 -8.98 5.10
CA ALA A 150 11.65 -10.10 5.57
C ALA A 150 10.98 -11.46 5.28
N ALA A 151 9.67 -11.57 5.49
CA ALA A 151 8.91 -12.76 5.13
C ALA A 151 8.93 -13.02 3.61
N GLY A 152 8.76 -11.97 2.80
CA GLY A 152 8.84 -12.04 1.34
C GLY A 152 10.18 -12.57 0.84
N TRP A 153 11.30 -12.12 1.42
CA TRP A 153 12.62 -12.64 1.08
C TRP A 153 12.86 -14.05 1.62
N LYS A 154 12.44 -14.34 2.85
CA LYS A 154 12.69 -15.63 3.51
C LYS A 154 11.90 -16.77 2.87
N TYR A 155 10.67 -16.51 2.46
CA TYR A 155 9.73 -17.53 1.99
C TYR A 155 9.32 -17.34 0.52
N THR A 156 9.89 -16.35 -0.19
CA THR A 156 9.61 -16.08 -1.62
C THR A 156 8.12 -15.92 -1.93
N LEU A 157 7.37 -15.20 -1.08
CA LEU A 157 5.90 -15.15 -1.06
C LEU A 157 5.24 -14.37 -2.21
N PHE A 158 6.02 -13.81 -3.12
CA PHE A 158 5.53 -12.92 -4.20
C PHE A 158 5.86 -13.44 -5.59
N ALA A 159 6.20 -14.72 -5.74
CA ALA A 159 6.47 -15.30 -7.05
C ALA A 159 5.15 -15.50 -7.80
N ALA A 160 5.01 -14.84 -8.96
CA ALA A 160 3.87 -15.00 -9.83
C ALA A 160 3.83 -16.42 -10.43
N PRO A 161 2.62 -16.99 -10.57
CA PRO A 161 2.42 -18.18 -11.38
C PRO A 161 2.89 -17.95 -12.83
N PRO A 162 3.50 -18.95 -13.49
CA PRO A 162 3.86 -18.87 -14.92
C PRO A 162 2.70 -18.48 -15.85
N GLU A 163 1.46 -18.73 -15.42
CA GLU A 163 0.23 -18.44 -16.15
C GLU A 163 -0.18 -16.96 -16.12
N GLU A 164 0.42 -16.13 -15.27
CA GLU A 164 0.20 -14.69 -15.26
C GLU A 164 0.91 -14.00 -16.44
N PRO A 165 0.21 -13.18 -17.25
CA PRO A 165 0.89 -12.34 -18.23
C PRO A 165 1.89 -11.39 -17.57
N ILE A 166 3.02 -11.15 -18.23
CA ILE A 166 4.10 -10.24 -17.81
C ILE A 166 4.87 -10.74 -16.57
N SER A 167 4.21 -10.90 -15.42
CA SER A 167 4.84 -11.37 -14.18
C SER A 167 5.26 -12.84 -14.30
N GLY A 168 4.43 -13.70 -14.89
CA GLY A 168 4.75 -15.12 -15.10
C GLY A 168 5.96 -15.40 -15.99
N GLU A 169 6.38 -14.45 -16.83
CA GLU A 169 7.65 -14.56 -17.60
C GLU A 169 8.88 -14.61 -16.67
N PHE A 170 8.76 -14.08 -15.46
CA PHE A 170 9.78 -14.11 -14.43
C PHE A 170 9.58 -15.23 -13.41
N ALA A 171 8.63 -16.17 -13.62
CA ALA A 171 8.37 -17.26 -12.69
C ALA A 171 9.58 -18.17 -12.43
N ASN A 172 10.54 -18.22 -13.36
CA ASN A 172 11.82 -18.93 -13.18
C ASN A 172 12.83 -18.18 -12.27
N TYR A 173 12.54 -16.92 -11.94
CA TYR A 173 13.33 -16.02 -11.10
C TYR A 173 12.52 -15.47 -9.92
N PRO A 174 11.98 -16.34 -9.04
CA PRO A 174 11.05 -15.94 -7.95
C PRO A 174 11.65 -14.94 -6.96
N TRP A 175 12.99 -14.89 -6.86
CA TRP A 175 13.70 -13.91 -6.04
C TRP A 175 13.57 -12.48 -6.56
N LEU A 176 13.34 -12.28 -7.86
CA LEU A 176 13.23 -10.96 -8.49
C LEU A 176 11.93 -10.29 -8.07
N GLU A 177 10.80 -10.99 -8.19
CA GLU A 177 9.49 -10.47 -7.76
C GLU A 177 9.39 -10.37 -6.24
N ALA A 178 9.93 -11.37 -5.52
CA ALA A 178 10.06 -11.29 -4.07
C ALA A 178 10.84 -10.05 -3.64
N SER A 179 11.92 -9.72 -4.32
CA SER A 179 12.73 -8.54 -4.03
C SER A 179 12.03 -7.25 -4.43
N PHE A 180 11.29 -7.23 -5.53
CA PHE A 180 10.51 -6.07 -5.96
C PHE A 180 9.45 -5.71 -4.92
N MET A 181 8.57 -6.65 -4.58
CA MET A 181 7.49 -6.42 -3.62
C MET A 181 8.03 -6.14 -2.21
N SER A 182 8.98 -6.93 -1.71
CA SER A 182 9.63 -6.64 -0.42
C SER A 182 10.31 -5.28 -0.40
N GLY A 183 10.93 -4.88 -1.51
CA GLY A 183 11.53 -3.55 -1.67
C GLY A 183 10.52 -2.42 -1.52
N LEU A 184 9.32 -2.56 -2.08
CA LEU A 184 8.25 -1.57 -1.91
C LEU A 184 7.83 -1.43 -0.43
N TYR A 185 7.67 -2.54 0.29
CA TYR A 185 7.38 -2.48 1.73
C TYR A 185 8.52 -1.85 2.52
N VAL A 186 9.79 -2.10 2.16
CA VAL A 186 10.93 -1.41 2.80
C VAL A 186 10.85 0.10 2.58
N LEU A 187 10.55 0.56 1.36
CA LEU A 187 10.43 1.99 1.07
C LEU A 187 9.29 2.64 1.88
N VAL A 188 8.12 2.02 1.93
CA VAL A 188 6.99 2.49 2.75
C VAL A 188 7.38 2.50 4.24
N GLY A 189 8.01 1.43 4.71
CA GLY A 189 8.48 1.24 6.08
C GLY A 189 9.47 2.31 6.51
N ILE A 190 10.48 2.63 5.69
CA ILE A 190 11.45 3.70 5.99
C ILE A 190 10.73 5.02 6.24
N GLY A 191 9.81 5.41 5.35
CA GLY A 191 9.08 6.66 5.53
C GLY A 191 8.20 6.65 6.78
N ALA A 192 7.56 5.52 7.08
CA ALA A 192 6.71 5.34 8.27
C ALA A 192 7.51 5.37 9.59
N LEU A 193 8.72 4.80 9.63
CA LEU A 193 9.59 4.86 10.80
C LEU A 193 10.14 6.27 11.04
N LEU A 194 10.45 7.02 9.97
CA LEU A 194 10.93 8.40 10.07
C LEU A 194 9.81 9.40 10.40
N PHE A 195 8.56 9.08 10.05
CA PHE A 195 7.40 9.97 10.16
C PHE A 195 7.24 10.64 11.54
N PRO A 196 7.21 9.95 12.69
CA PRO A 196 7.06 10.60 14.00
C PRO A 196 8.17 11.62 14.31
N PHE A 197 9.39 11.39 13.83
CA PHE A 197 10.53 12.29 14.03
C PHE A 197 10.47 13.49 13.08
N ALA A 198 10.02 13.27 11.85
CA ALA A 198 9.75 14.34 10.89
C ALA A 198 8.63 15.26 11.39
N LEU A 199 7.57 14.76 12.03
CA LEU A 199 6.54 15.63 12.61
C LEU A 199 7.08 16.55 13.73
N ARG A 200 8.05 16.08 14.52
CA ARG A 200 8.68 16.92 15.56
C ARG A 200 9.60 17.99 14.96
N THR A 201 10.24 17.68 13.84
CA THR A 201 11.25 18.54 13.21
C THR A 201 11.09 18.52 11.68
N PRO A 202 10.02 19.15 11.14
CA PRO A 202 9.58 18.91 9.76
C PRO A 202 10.49 19.52 8.69
N ARG A 203 11.41 20.41 9.05
CA ARG A 203 12.36 21.04 8.11
C ARG A 203 13.76 20.40 8.12
N THR A 204 13.83 19.13 8.50
CA THR A 204 15.08 18.34 8.52
C THR A 204 15.20 17.45 7.30
N TRP A 205 16.33 16.73 7.16
CA TRP A 205 16.60 15.75 6.11
C TRP A 205 15.60 14.58 6.06
N MET A 206 14.84 14.35 7.15
CA MET A 206 13.85 13.27 7.24
C MET A 206 12.68 13.51 6.28
N SER A 207 12.18 14.74 6.19
CA SER A 207 11.05 15.08 5.31
C SER A 207 11.31 14.82 3.81
N PRO A 208 12.43 15.26 3.20
CA PRO A 208 12.73 14.91 1.82
C PRO A 208 12.98 13.39 1.66
N THR A 209 13.56 12.73 2.65
CA THR A 209 13.74 11.27 2.62
C THR A 209 12.41 10.54 2.56
N ILE A 210 11.45 10.88 3.44
CA ILE A 210 10.07 10.38 3.42
C ILE A 210 9.43 10.65 2.06
N GLY A 211 9.56 11.89 1.56
CA GLY A 211 9.01 12.29 0.26
C GLY A 211 9.53 11.44 -0.90
N VAL A 212 10.82 11.10 -0.90
CA VAL A 212 11.43 10.23 -1.92
C VAL A 212 10.95 8.79 -1.78
N VAL A 213 11.07 8.17 -0.59
CA VAL A 213 10.75 6.74 -0.44
C VAL A 213 9.25 6.47 -0.63
N TRP A 214 8.37 7.33 -0.10
CA TRP A 214 6.93 7.21 -0.35
C TRP A 214 6.54 7.62 -1.77
N GLY A 215 7.25 8.57 -2.38
CA GLY A 215 7.03 8.95 -3.78
C GLY A 215 7.37 7.80 -4.74
N LEU A 216 8.52 7.15 -4.54
CA LEU A 216 8.95 5.99 -5.33
C LEU A 216 8.04 4.79 -5.12
N ALA A 217 7.73 4.46 -3.86
CA ALA A 217 6.79 3.37 -3.55
C ALA A 217 5.40 3.66 -4.13
N GLY A 218 4.90 4.88 -3.97
CA GLY A 218 3.60 5.29 -4.48
C GLY A 218 3.51 5.20 -6.00
N LEU A 219 4.54 5.66 -6.72
CA LEU A 219 4.63 5.55 -8.17
C LEU A 219 4.65 4.08 -8.61
N ALA A 220 5.46 3.25 -7.96
CA ALA A 220 5.55 1.83 -8.26
C ALA A 220 4.22 1.11 -8.02
N PHE A 221 3.58 1.28 -6.85
CA PHE A 221 2.26 0.70 -6.55
C PHE A 221 1.17 1.16 -7.52
N LEU A 222 1.20 2.43 -7.95
CA LEU A 222 0.22 2.97 -8.88
C LEU A 222 0.36 2.33 -10.27
N ILE A 223 1.57 2.31 -10.82
CA ILE A 223 1.85 1.75 -12.16
C ILE A 223 1.64 0.23 -12.13
N PHE A 224 2.23 -0.46 -11.15
CA PHE A 224 2.11 -1.91 -11.00
C PHE A 224 0.65 -2.32 -10.77
N GLY A 225 -0.07 -1.62 -9.89
CA GLY A 225 -1.50 -1.88 -9.67
C GLY A 225 -2.35 -1.69 -10.93
N GLY A 226 -2.02 -0.69 -11.75
CA GLY A 226 -2.66 -0.48 -13.05
C GLY A 226 -2.39 -1.62 -14.03
N LEU A 227 -1.16 -2.10 -14.10
CA LEU A 227 -0.79 -3.26 -14.92
C LEU A 227 -1.47 -4.55 -14.43
N ASN A 228 -1.67 -4.68 -13.11
CA ASN A 228 -2.28 -5.88 -12.53
C ASN A 228 -3.73 -6.11 -12.96
N TYR A 229 -4.44 -5.09 -13.45
CA TYR A 229 -5.74 -5.31 -14.11
C TYR A 229 -5.60 -6.23 -15.33
N PHE A 230 -4.57 -6.02 -16.15
CA PHE A 230 -4.33 -6.87 -17.32
C PHE A 230 -3.83 -8.26 -16.90
N THR A 231 -2.87 -8.33 -15.97
CA THR A 231 -2.25 -9.60 -15.58
C THR A 231 -3.23 -10.49 -14.82
N HIS A 232 -4.02 -9.97 -13.87
CA HIS A 232 -5.01 -10.77 -13.14
C HIS A 232 -6.15 -11.25 -14.05
N ILE A 233 -6.61 -10.41 -15.01
CA ILE A 233 -7.60 -10.86 -16.00
C ILE A 233 -7.03 -12.00 -16.84
N GLY A 234 -5.79 -11.87 -17.33
CA GLY A 234 -5.15 -12.91 -18.11
C GLY A 234 -4.93 -14.20 -17.31
N LEU A 235 -4.55 -14.10 -16.03
CA LEU A 235 -4.44 -15.26 -15.14
C LEU A 235 -5.77 -16.00 -15.04
N ILE A 236 -6.88 -15.28 -14.87
CA ILE A 236 -8.22 -15.88 -14.82
C ILE A 236 -8.52 -16.60 -16.13
N VAL A 237 -8.29 -15.95 -17.28
CA VAL A 237 -8.52 -16.53 -18.61
C VAL A 237 -7.67 -17.78 -18.84
N ASN A 238 -6.42 -17.80 -18.38
CA ASN A 238 -5.48 -18.90 -18.58
C ASN A 238 -5.70 -20.09 -17.63
N THR A 239 -6.47 -19.91 -16.54
CA THR A 239 -6.67 -20.94 -15.49
C THR A 239 -8.13 -21.37 -15.29
N MET A 240 -9.05 -20.90 -16.15
CA MET A 240 -10.44 -21.37 -16.23
C MET A 240 -10.58 -22.76 -16.88
#